data_AF-A0A956XUR4-F1
#
_entry.id   AF-A0A956XUR4-F1
#
_cell.length_a   1.000
_cell.length_b   1.000
_cell.length_c   1.000
_cell.angle_alpha   90.00
_cell.angle_beta   90.00
_cell.angle_gamma   90.00
#
_symmetry.space_group_name_H-M   'P 1'
#
loop_
_entity.id
_entity.type
_entity.pdbx_description
1 polymer ?
#
loop_
_entity_poly.entity_id
_entity_poly.type
_entity_poly.pdbx_seq_one_letter_code
_entity_poly.pdbx_strand_id
1 'polypeptide(L)'
;SAPRRLGTADEILPADQRVIATPTQVYARPDLSSFAWASLRRGITVQALRHAPGFEQVEYVEYDQEPARHFITMRIRGWVPAETLAHARRRTFFHLTCLADTPARWTTFADNHTFTLFWAPLDALPPIVPPQAAWPAWLK
;
A
#
# COMPACT_ATOMS: atom_id res chain seq x y z
N SER A 1 -2.28 9.02 25.73
CA SER A 1 -2.34 10.41 25.24
C SER A 1 -3.02 10.43 23.87
N ALA A 2 -3.59 11.57 23.45
CA ALA A 2 -4.17 11.72 22.12
C ALA A 2 -3.06 11.82 21.04
N PRO A 3 -3.26 11.28 19.83
CA PRO A 3 -2.29 11.40 18.75
C PRO A 3 -2.11 12.86 18.32
N ARG A 4 -0.86 13.32 18.17
CA ARG A 4 -0.56 14.67 17.67
C ARG A 4 -0.48 14.63 16.15
N ARG A 5 -1.35 15.38 15.46
CA ARG A 5 -1.28 15.53 13.99
C ARG A 5 -0.02 16.30 13.59
N LEU A 6 0.73 15.76 12.64
CA LEU A 6 1.96 16.36 12.09
C LEU A 6 1.69 17.09 10.77
N GLY A 7 0.81 16.54 9.93
CA GLY A 7 0.51 17.14 8.64
C GLY A 7 -0.21 16.20 7.69
N THR A 8 -0.33 16.63 6.45
CA THR A 8 -0.94 15.87 5.35
C THR A 8 -0.14 16.04 4.07
N ALA A 9 0.01 14.94 3.32
CA ALA A 9 0.54 14.94 1.96
C ALA A 9 -0.53 14.44 1.01
N ASP A 10 -0.82 15.25 -0.01
CA ASP A 10 -1.68 14.88 -1.13
C ASP A 10 -0.82 14.46 -2.30
N GLU A 11 -1.23 13.39 -2.97
CA GLU A 11 -0.51 12.83 -4.11
C GLU A 11 -1.53 12.46 -5.18
N ILE A 12 -1.36 13.06 -6.36
CA ILE A 12 -2.01 12.61 -7.58
C ILE A 12 -1.10 11.53 -8.17
N LEU A 13 -1.67 10.36 -8.42
CA LEU A 13 -0.93 9.24 -9.01
C LEU A 13 -0.67 9.52 -10.50
N PRO A 14 0.41 8.96 -11.06
CA PRO A 14 0.60 8.90 -12.51
C PRO A 14 -0.66 8.39 -13.23
N ALA A 15 -0.88 8.85 -14.46
CA ALA A 15 -2.10 8.56 -15.22
C ALA A 15 -2.37 7.05 -15.40
N ASP A 16 -1.30 6.26 -15.40
CA ASP A 16 -1.27 4.81 -15.57
C ASP A 16 -1.24 4.05 -14.22
N GLN A 17 -1.42 4.75 -13.11
CA GLN A 17 -1.51 4.16 -11.78
C GLN A 17 -2.84 4.48 -11.09
N ARG A 18 -3.27 3.54 -10.25
CA ARG A 18 -4.44 3.68 -9.38
C ARG A 18 -4.10 3.18 -7.99
N VAL A 19 -4.79 3.70 -7.00
CA VAL A 19 -4.83 3.09 -5.67
C VAL A 19 -6.17 2.42 -5.47
N ILE A 20 -6.17 1.23 -4.88
CA ILE A 20 -7.39 0.56 -4.43
C ILE A 20 -7.99 1.38 -3.29
N ALA A 21 -9.11 2.06 -3.53
CA ALA A 21 -9.78 2.93 -2.57
C ALA A 21 -10.64 2.13 -1.58
N THR A 22 -11.28 1.07 -2.08
CA THR A 22 -12.07 0.09 -1.32
C THR A 22 -11.62 -1.32 -1.69
N PRO A 23 -11.56 -2.27 -0.74
CA PRO A 23 -11.20 -3.66 -1.06
C PRO A 23 -12.10 -4.22 -2.17
N THR A 24 -11.52 -4.94 -3.11
CA THR A 24 -12.21 -5.35 -4.34
C THR A 24 -11.82 -6.74 -4.82
N GLN A 25 -12.74 -7.42 -5.50
CA GLN A 25 -12.47 -8.68 -6.18
C GLN A 25 -11.88 -8.42 -7.57
N VAL A 26 -11.05 -9.34 -8.04
CA VAL A 26 -10.42 -9.28 -9.36
C VAL A 26 -11.07 -10.32 -10.26
N TYR A 27 -11.73 -9.84 -11.30
CA TYR A 27 -12.53 -10.63 -12.23
C TYR A 27 -11.75 -10.98 -13.49
N ALA A 28 -12.03 -12.14 -14.07
CA ALA A 28 -11.44 -12.56 -15.35
C ALA A 28 -11.93 -11.71 -16.54
N ARG A 29 -13.14 -11.15 -16.45
CA ARG A 29 -13.80 -10.26 -17.44
C ARG A 29 -14.37 -9.01 -16.76
N PRO A 30 -14.65 -7.91 -17.48
CA PRO A 30 -15.27 -6.71 -16.92
C PRO A 30 -16.78 -6.92 -16.66
N ASP A 31 -17.09 -7.85 -15.77
CA ASP A 31 -18.44 -8.29 -15.43
C ASP A 31 -18.44 -8.87 -14.01
N LEU A 32 -19.34 -8.37 -13.15
CA LEU A 32 -19.45 -8.82 -11.75
C LEU A 32 -19.88 -10.28 -11.61
N SER A 33 -20.54 -10.84 -12.63
CA SER A 33 -20.90 -12.25 -12.69
C SER A 33 -19.77 -13.15 -13.19
N SER A 34 -18.66 -12.55 -13.64
CA SER A 34 -17.48 -13.29 -14.07
C SER A 34 -16.77 -13.98 -12.90
N PHE A 35 -15.92 -14.95 -13.22
CA PHE A 35 -15.08 -15.63 -12.24
C PHE A 35 -14.15 -14.63 -11.55
N ALA A 36 -14.35 -14.44 -10.24
CA ALA A 36 -13.46 -13.71 -9.35
C ALA A 36 -12.38 -14.67 -8.82
N TRP A 37 -11.12 -14.36 -9.11
CA TRP A 37 -10.01 -15.30 -8.88
C TRP A 37 -8.99 -14.80 -7.87
N ALA A 38 -9.02 -13.51 -7.53
CA ALA A 38 -8.18 -12.90 -6.51
C ALA A 38 -8.93 -11.71 -5.87
N SER A 39 -8.36 -11.16 -4.81
CA SER A 39 -8.83 -9.92 -4.20
C SER A 39 -7.67 -8.96 -3.96
N LEU A 40 -7.95 -7.66 -4.00
CA LEU A 40 -7.00 -6.61 -3.70
C LEU A 40 -7.51 -5.77 -2.53
N ARG A 41 -6.67 -5.57 -1.53
CA ARG A 41 -6.98 -4.74 -0.37
C ARG A 41 -6.81 -3.26 -0.68
N ARG A 42 -7.48 -2.43 0.15
CA ARG A 42 -7.33 -0.98 0.13
C ARG A 42 -5.87 -0.55 0.31
N GLY A 43 -5.46 0.49 -0.40
CA GLY A 43 -4.17 1.16 -0.26
C GLY A 43 -3.06 0.60 -1.15
N ILE A 44 -3.30 -0.52 -1.83
CA ILE A 44 -2.37 -1.06 -2.85
C ILE A 44 -2.39 -0.14 -4.07
N THR A 45 -1.21 0.17 -4.59
CA THR A 45 -1.05 0.85 -5.88
C THR A 45 -0.93 -0.22 -6.98
N VAL A 46 -1.69 -0.05 -8.05
CA VAL A 46 -1.74 -0.96 -9.19
C VAL A 46 -1.52 -0.20 -10.49
N GLN A 47 -0.99 -0.88 -11.49
CA GLN A 47 -0.91 -0.36 -12.86
C GLN A 47 -2.29 -0.46 -13.50
N ALA A 48 -2.77 0.63 -14.10
CA ALA A 48 -3.92 0.65 -14.99
C ALA A 48 -3.49 0.23 -16.41
N LEU A 49 -4.21 -0.71 -17.01
CA LEU A 49 -3.87 -1.28 -18.32
C LEU A 49 -4.91 -1.01 -19.39
N ARG A 50 -6.19 -1.26 -19.10
CA ARG A 50 -7.30 -1.12 -20.05
C ARG A 50 -8.56 -0.61 -19.37
N HIS A 51 -9.46 -0.07 -20.15
CA HIS A 51 -10.75 0.42 -19.69
C HIS A 51 -11.90 -0.31 -20.38
N ALA A 52 -12.97 -0.55 -19.64
CA ALA A 52 -14.27 -0.98 -20.12
C ALA A 52 -15.36 -0.21 -19.36
N PRO A 53 -16.61 -0.15 -19.86
CA PRO A 53 -17.68 0.51 -19.11
C PRO A 53 -17.81 -0.05 -17.69
N GLY A 54 -17.59 0.80 -16.68
CA GLY A 54 -17.66 0.42 -15.26
C GLY A 54 -16.44 -0.36 -14.72
N PHE A 55 -15.44 -0.69 -15.53
CA PHE A 55 -14.30 -1.51 -15.12
C PHE A 55 -12.97 -0.98 -15.63
N GLU A 56 -11.92 -1.25 -14.87
CA GLU A 56 -10.53 -1.02 -15.27
C GLU A 56 -9.75 -2.33 -15.11
N GLN A 57 -8.98 -2.72 -16.14
CA GLN A 57 -8.04 -3.82 -16.01
C GLN A 57 -6.79 -3.30 -15.30
N VAL A 58 -6.40 -3.96 -14.23
CA VAL A 58 -5.26 -3.58 -13.41
C VAL A 58 -4.23 -4.70 -13.32
N GLU A 59 -3.00 -4.33 -13.00
CA GLU A 59 -1.94 -5.26 -12.62
C GLU A 59 -1.27 -4.84 -11.31
N TYR A 60 -1.21 -5.79 -10.38
CA TYR A 60 -0.40 -5.74 -9.17
C TYR A 60 0.80 -6.67 -9.34
N VAL A 61 1.98 -6.20 -8.94
CA VAL A 61 3.22 -6.99 -8.94
C VAL A 61 3.87 -6.86 -7.57
N GLU A 62 4.20 -8.00 -6.99
CA GLU A 62 4.96 -8.12 -5.75
C GLU A 62 6.28 -8.82 -6.04
N TYR A 63 7.35 -8.28 -5.47
CA TYR A 63 8.70 -8.83 -5.58
C TYR A 63 9.11 -9.49 -4.26
N ASP A 64 10.13 -10.34 -4.32
CA ASP A 64 10.69 -11.03 -3.15
C ASP A 64 11.23 -10.07 -2.08
N GLN A 65 11.86 -8.98 -2.52
CA GLN A 65 12.48 -7.98 -1.66
C GLN A 65 12.42 -6.58 -2.27
N GLU A 66 12.46 -5.58 -1.40
CA GLU A 66 12.58 -4.17 -1.75
C GLU A 66 13.76 -3.55 -0.97
N PRO A 67 14.63 -2.74 -1.60
CA PRO A 67 14.64 -2.40 -3.03
C PRO A 67 15.33 -3.46 -3.91
N ALA A 68 15.98 -4.46 -3.31
CA ALA A 68 16.78 -5.47 -4.02
C ALA A 68 15.91 -6.58 -4.63
N ARG A 69 15.17 -6.24 -5.69
CA ARG A 69 14.25 -7.16 -6.38
C ARG A 69 15.03 -8.20 -7.19
N HIS A 70 14.79 -9.49 -6.94
CA HIS A 70 15.39 -10.58 -7.72
C HIS A 70 14.36 -11.29 -8.60
N PHE A 71 13.14 -11.50 -8.10
CA PHE A 71 12.06 -12.15 -8.84
C PHE A 71 10.67 -11.71 -8.37
N ILE A 72 9.66 -11.99 -9.19
CA ILE A 72 8.26 -11.71 -8.88
C ILE A 72 7.71 -12.86 -8.04
N THR A 73 7.26 -12.56 -6.83
CA THR A 73 6.59 -13.53 -5.95
C THR A 73 5.11 -13.66 -6.29
N MET A 74 4.47 -12.55 -6.66
CA MET A 74 3.05 -12.53 -7.01
C MET A 74 2.77 -11.52 -8.12
N ARG A 75 1.92 -11.92 -9.07
CA ARG A 75 1.38 -11.03 -10.09
C ARG A 75 -0.12 -11.26 -10.23
N ILE A 76 -0.90 -10.23 -9.98
CA ILE A 76 -2.37 -10.27 -10.09
C ILE A 76 -2.78 -9.36 -11.24
N ARG A 77 -3.40 -9.92 -12.28
CA ARG A 77 -3.92 -9.17 -13.42
C ARG A 77 -5.38 -9.52 -13.72
N GLY A 78 -6.25 -8.53 -13.70
CA GLY A 78 -7.66 -8.73 -14.04
C GLY A 78 -8.47 -7.45 -13.97
N TRP A 79 -9.78 -7.59 -14.06
CA TRP A 79 -10.70 -6.46 -14.08
C TRP A 79 -11.24 -6.18 -12.68
N VAL A 80 -11.31 -4.91 -12.31
CA VAL A 80 -11.94 -4.45 -11.07
C VAL A 80 -12.96 -3.36 -11.41
N PRO A 81 -14.02 -3.19 -10.60
CA PRO A 81 -14.96 -2.08 -10.81
C PRO A 81 -14.25 -0.74 -10.63
N ALA A 82 -14.45 0.18 -11.56
CA ALA A 82 -13.72 1.44 -11.62
C ALA A 82 -13.95 2.32 -10.38
N GLU A 83 -15.12 2.22 -9.74
CA GLU A 83 -15.48 2.91 -8.51
C GLU A 83 -14.66 2.46 -7.29
N THR A 84 -13.98 1.31 -7.37
CA THR A 84 -13.09 0.82 -6.32
C THR A 84 -11.68 1.42 -6.41
N LEU A 85 -11.42 2.22 -7.44
CA LEU A 85 -10.14 2.84 -7.73
C LEU A 85 -10.15 4.34 -7.46
N ALA A 86 -9.00 4.87 -7.06
CA ALA A 86 -8.76 6.31 -6.99
C ALA A 86 -7.47 6.69 -7.72
N HIS A 87 -7.46 7.90 -8.27
CA HIS A 87 -6.32 8.52 -8.96
C HIS A 87 -5.50 9.43 -8.03
N ALA A 88 -5.93 9.61 -6.79
CA ALA A 88 -5.22 10.40 -5.80
C ALA A 88 -5.30 9.74 -4.43
N ARG A 89 -4.31 10.01 -3.58
CA ARG A 89 -4.30 9.60 -2.17
C ARG A 89 -3.87 10.76 -1.27
N ARG A 90 -4.48 10.81 -0.09
CA ARG A 90 -4.08 11.68 1.02
C ARG A 90 -3.47 10.83 2.12
N ARG A 91 -2.27 11.19 2.56
CA ARG A 91 -1.61 10.63 3.74
C ARG A 91 -1.65 11.65 4.86
N THR A 92 -2.12 11.24 6.04
CA THR A 92 -2.09 12.07 7.26
C THR A 92 -1.06 11.49 8.21
N PHE A 93 -0.13 12.32 8.66
CA PHE A 93 0.94 11.92 9.56
C PHE A 93 0.58 12.28 11.00
N PHE A 94 0.83 11.35 11.92
CA PHE A 94 0.58 11.52 13.35
C PHE A 94 1.81 11.08 14.14
N HIS A 95 2.09 11.79 15.23
CA HIS A 95 3.04 11.38 16.25
C HIS A 95 2.27 10.69 17.39
N LEU A 96 2.64 9.43 17.64
CA LEU A 96 2.07 8.61 18.71
C LEU A 96 3.08 8.52 19.85
N THR A 97 2.61 8.67 21.09
CA THR A 97 3.43 8.46 22.28
C THR A 97 3.02 7.14 22.92
N CYS A 98 3.95 6.17 22.97
CA CYS A 98 3.76 4.95 23.73
C CYS A 98 4.22 5.18 25.17
N LEU A 99 3.32 5.01 26.13
CA LEU A 99 3.64 5.12 27.56
C LEU A 99 3.90 3.76 28.22
N ALA A 100 3.56 2.68 27.51
CA ALA A 100 3.86 1.33 27.96
C ALA A 100 5.33 1.01 27.68
N ASP A 101 5.91 0.19 28.53
CA ASP A 101 7.17 -0.47 28.19
C ASP A 101 6.91 -1.41 27.01
N THR A 102 7.73 -1.30 25.97
CA THR A 102 7.58 -2.11 24.76
C THR A 102 8.87 -2.84 24.48
N PRO A 103 8.81 -4.12 24.06
CA PRO A 103 10.01 -4.87 23.74
C PRO A 103 10.77 -4.17 22.60
N ALA A 104 12.10 -4.21 22.66
CA ALA A 104 12.95 -3.61 21.63
C ALA A 104 12.72 -4.20 20.23
N ARG A 105 12.24 -5.45 20.15
CA ARG A 105 11.93 -6.18 18.93
C ARG A 105 10.76 -7.14 19.16
N TRP A 106 9.87 -7.27 18.18
CA TRP A 106 8.75 -8.21 18.21
C TRP A 106 8.35 -8.66 16.81
N THR A 107 7.54 -9.70 16.71
CA THR A 107 7.01 -10.20 15.44
C THR A 107 5.50 -10.01 15.35
N THR A 108 5.00 -9.75 14.15
CA THR A 108 3.57 -9.72 13.87
C THR A 108 3.28 -10.34 12.52
N PHE A 109 2.13 -11.01 12.39
CA PHE A 109 1.66 -11.53 11.11
C PHE A 109 0.62 -10.58 10.54
N ALA A 110 0.87 -10.05 9.35
CA ALA A 110 -0.03 -9.17 8.63
C ALA A 110 0.24 -9.29 7.13
N ASP A 111 -0.75 -8.97 6.27
CA ASP A 111 -0.57 -8.96 4.81
C ASP A 111 0.05 -10.26 4.25
N ASN A 112 -0.26 -11.42 4.84
CA ASN A 112 0.32 -12.73 4.54
C ASN A 112 1.84 -12.87 4.76
N HIS A 113 2.42 -11.97 5.54
CA HIS A 113 3.84 -11.93 5.89
C HIS A 113 4.04 -11.90 7.40
N THR A 114 5.15 -12.48 7.86
CA THR A 114 5.64 -12.28 9.23
C THR A 114 6.65 -11.14 9.22
N PHE A 115 6.31 -10.03 9.86
CA PHE A 115 7.19 -8.88 10.02
C PHE A 115 7.94 -8.96 11.34
N THR A 116 9.24 -8.65 11.32
CA THR A 116 10.03 -8.36 12.53
C THR A 116 10.11 -6.84 12.69
N LEU A 117 9.47 -6.32 13.73
CA LEU A 117 9.40 -4.91 14.05
C LEU A 117 10.42 -4.58 15.15
N PHE A 118 10.95 -3.36 15.13
CA PHE A 118 11.91 -2.86 16.12
C PHE A 118 11.86 -1.33 16.18
N TRP A 119 12.34 -0.78 17.29
CA TRP A 119 12.54 0.66 17.44
C TRP A 119 13.92 1.07 16.91
N ALA A 120 13.99 2.16 16.15
CA ALA A 120 15.24 2.74 15.67
C ALA A 120 15.34 4.21 16.13
N PRO A 121 16.53 4.68 16.57
CA PRO A 121 16.77 6.09 16.82
C PRO A 121 16.56 6.91 15.54
N LEU A 122 16.00 8.12 15.65
CA LEU A 122 15.72 8.97 14.49
C LEU A 122 16.99 9.47 13.77
N ASP A 123 18.11 9.56 14.49
CA ASP A 123 19.44 9.89 13.97
C ASP A 123 20.21 8.67 13.42
N ALA A 124 19.64 7.46 13.56
CA ALA A 124 20.23 6.21 13.12
C ALA A 124 19.18 5.26 12.49
N LEU A 125 18.36 5.80 11.58
CA LEU A 125 17.33 5.01 10.87
C LEU A 125 17.98 4.00 9.91
N PRO A 126 17.44 2.77 9.81
CA PRO A 126 17.84 1.83 8.78
C PRO A 126 17.49 2.37 7.39
N PRO A 127 18.00 1.77 6.30
CA PRO A 127 17.58 2.10 4.95
C PRO A 127 16.06 2.05 4.81
N ILE A 128 15.46 3.17 4.41
CA ILE A 128 14.01 3.31 4.22
C ILE A 128 13.70 3.14 2.74
N VAL A 129 12.70 2.31 2.42
CA VAL A 129 12.26 2.12 1.03
C VAL A 129 11.79 3.43 0.39
N PRO A 130 11.97 3.63 -0.93
CA PRO A 130 11.72 4.92 -1.58
C PRO A 130 10.35 5.55 -1.30
N PRO A 131 9.22 4.81 -1.28
CA PRO A 131 7.91 5.41 -0.99
C PRO A 131 7.78 6.05 0.40
N GLN A 132 8.67 5.70 1.33
CA GLN A 132 8.64 6.11 2.73
C GLN A 132 9.82 7.02 3.12
N ALA A 133 10.81 7.18 2.25
CA ALA A 133 12.05 7.89 2.56
C ALA A 133 11.83 9.35 3.00
N ALA A 134 10.77 10.00 2.50
CA ALA A 134 10.43 11.38 2.86
C ALA A 134 9.66 11.50 4.20
N TRP A 135 9.17 10.41 4.77
CA TRP A 135 8.28 10.47 5.94
C TRP A 135 8.93 11.03 7.22
N PRO A 136 10.21 10.74 7.54
CA PRO A 136 10.85 11.30 8.73
C PRO A 136 10.91 12.84 8.74
N ALA A 137 10.78 13.50 7.59
CA ALA A 137 10.76 14.96 7.52
C ALA A 137 9.58 15.60 8.28
N TRP A 138 8.49 14.85 8.52
CA TRP A 138 7.33 15.32 9.28
C TRP A 138 7.52 15.29 10.81
N LEU A 139 8.62 14.69 11.30
CA LEU A 139 8.94 14.60 12.73
C LEU A 139 9.76 15.79 13.24
N LYS A 140 10.20 16.67 12.34
CA LYS A 140 10.95 17.89 12.67
C LYS A 140 10.03 19.00 13.18
#